data_AF-A0A2L1KR16-F1
#
_entry.id   AF-A0A2L1KR16-F1
#
_cell.length_a   1.000
_cell.length_b   1.000
_cell.length_c   1.000
_cell.angle_alpha   90.00
_cell.angle_beta   90.00
_cell.angle_gamma   90.00
#
_symmetry.space_group_name_H-M   'P 1'
#
loop_
_entity.id
_entity.type
_entity.pdbx_description
1 polymer ?
#
loop_
_entity_poly.entity_id
_entity_poly.type
_entity_poly.pdbx_seq_one_letter_code
_entity_poly.pdbx_strand_id
1 'polypeptide(L)' 'MLVDAHRKGAAVAISNSLTPFTLGLYEERGFVIHRLSAYRSVGSKPNTRKTETEILAVLK' A
#
# COMPACT_ATOMS: atom_id res chain seq x y z
N MET A 1 -10.47 4.51 -14.21
CA MET A 1 -10.77 3.20 -13.59
C MET A 1 -10.88 3.27 -12.06
N LEU A 2 -9.81 3.49 -11.28
CA LEU A 2 -9.92 3.61 -9.81
C LEU A 2 -10.61 4.90 -9.33
N VAL A 3 -10.22 6.04 -9.91
CA VAL A 3 -10.83 7.35 -9.60
C VAL A 3 -12.33 7.35 -9.89
N ASP A 4 -12.75 6.75 -11.01
CA ASP A 4 -14.16 6.69 -11.39
C ASP A 4 -14.97 5.76 -10.49
N ALA A 5 -14.38 4.66 -10.02
CA ALA A 5 -15.01 3.78 -9.04
C ALA A 5 -15.19 4.52 -7.70
N HIS A 6 -14.16 5.24 -7.27
CA HIS A 6 -14.23 6.04 -6.06
C HIS A 6 -15.29 7.15 -6.14
N ARG A 7 -15.37 7.85 -7.28
CA ARG A 7 -16.45 8.84 -7.55
C ARG A 7 -17.85 8.22 -7.51
N LYS A 8 -17.98 6.91 -7.71
CA LYS A 8 -19.23 6.15 -7.59
C LYS A 8 -19.46 5.57 -6.19
N GLY A 9 -18.65 5.95 -5.20
CA GLY A 9 -18.78 5.54 -3.80
C GLY A 9 -18.05 4.24 -3.45
N ALA A 10 -17.19 3.73 -4.32
CA ALA A 10 -16.37 2.57 -3.99
C ALA A 10 -15.14 2.98 -3.16
N ALA A 11 -14.83 2.19 -2.13
CA ALA A 11 -13.58 2.33 -1.42
C ALA A 11 -12.39 1.92 -2.31
N VAL A 12 -11.27 2.61 -2.16
CA VAL A 12 -10.00 2.30 -2.84
C VAL A 12 -9.00 1.83 -1.81
N ALA A 13 -8.43 0.65 -2.01
CA ALA A 13 -7.36 0.10 -1.19
C ALA A 13 -6.12 -0.17 -2.05
N ILE A 14 -4.95 0.33 -1.63
CA ILE A 14 -3.68 0.17 -2.35
C ILE A 14 -2.65 -0.43 -1.40
N SER A 15 -2.09 -1.59 -1.76
CA SER A 15 -0.94 -2.19 -1.05
C SER A 15 0.36 -1.71 -1.66
N ASN A 16 1.31 -1.27 -0.84
CA ASN A 16 2.64 -0.86 -1.30
C ASN A 16 3.71 -1.10 -0.22
N SER A 17 4.98 -1.03 -0.60
CA SER A 17 6.10 -1.04 0.35
C SER A 17 6.08 0.21 1.21
N LEU A 18 6.48 0.10 2.48
CA LEU A 18 6.61 1.25 3.37
C LEU A 18 7.87 2.07 2.99
N THR A 19 7.66 3.23 2.35
CA THR A 19 8.71 4.23 2.11
C THR A 19 8.26 5.61 2.59
N PRO A 20 9.19 6.55 2.88
CA PRO A 20 8.83 7.92 3.21
C PRO A 20 7.98 8.60 2.12
N PHE A 21 8.30 8.33 0.85
CA PHE A 21 7.58 8.87 -0.29
C PHE A 21 6.13 8.37 -0.35
N THR A 22 5.92 7.07 -0.20
CA THR A 22 4.57 6.48 -0.27
C THR A 22 3.69 6.91 0.90
N LEU A 23 4.27 7.09 2.10
CA LEU A 23 3.55 7.64 3.25
C LEU A 23 3.00 9.04 2.95
N GLY A 24 3.89 9.98 2.60
CA GLY A 24 3.48 11.35 2.30
C GLY A 24 2.49 11.42 1.14
N LEU A 25 2.75 10.69 0.05
CA LEU A 25 1.88 10.66 -1.13
C LEU A 25 0.43 10.29 -0.80
N TYR A 26 0.24 9.26 0.03
CA TYR A 26 -1.09 8.75 0.37
C TYR A 26 -1.76 9.58 1.46
N GLU A 27 -1.00 10.04 2.47
CA GLU A 27 -1.51 10.94 3.51
C GLU A 27 -2.00 12.28 2.92
N GLU A 28 -1.22 12.89 2.03
CA GLU A 28 -1.61 14.12 1.30
C GLU A 28 -2.89 13.96 0.47
N ARG A 29 -3.18 12.73 0.02
CA ARG A 29 -4.38 12.39 -0.77
C ARG A 29 -5.55 11.91 0.10
N GLY A 30 -5.43 11.98 1.42
CA GLY A 30 -6.50 11.63 2.35
C GLY A 30 -6.70 10.14 2.58
N PHE A 31 -5.74 9.29 2.20
CA PHE A 31 -5.81 7.87 2.53
C PHE A 31 -5.50 7.65 4.00
N VAL A 32 -6.21 6.71 4.61
CA VAL A 32 -5.88 6.15 5.92
C VAL A 32 -4.84 5.05 5.74
N ILE A 33 -3.73 5.15 6.47
CA ILE A 33 -2.61 4.22 6.37
C ILE A 33 -2.70 3.11 7.41
N HIS A 34 -2.72 1.87 6.96
CA HIS A 34 -2.55 0.69 7.80
C HIS A 34 -1.18 0.05 7.52
N ARG A 35 -0.42 -0.25 8.56
CA ARG A 35 0.87 -0.96 8.41
C ARG A 35 0.66 -2.45 8.59
N LEU A 36 1.27 -3.24 7.71
CA LEU A 36 1.13 -4.69 7.68
C LEU A 36 2.51 -5.34 7.63
N SER A 37 2.66 -6.51 8.26
CA SER A 37 3.83 -7.35 8.04
C SER A 37 3.53 -8.34 6.92
N ALA A 38 4.26 -8.25 5.81
CA ALA A 38 4.10 -9.12 4.66
C ALA A 38 5.33 -10.02 4.49
N TYR A 39 5.11 -11.31 4.24
CA TYR A 39 6.19 -12.25 3.95
C TYR A 39 6.41 -12.30 2.43
N ARG A 40 7.54 -11.76 1.96
CA ARG A 40 7.77 -11.55 0.52
C ARG A 40 9.19 -11.88 0.10
N SER A 41 9.33 -12.30 -1.16
CA SER A 41 10.64 -12.50 -1.78
C SER A 41 11.31 -11.15 -2.03
N VAL A 42 12.46 -10.91 -1.40
CA VAL A 42 13.25 -9.71 -1.62
C VAL A 42 14.24 -9.99 -2.76
N GLY A 43 13.78 -9.85 -4.00
CA GLY A 43 14.56 -10.12 -5.22
C GLY A 43 14.39 -11.54 -5.77
N SER A 44 15.14 -11.85 -6.84
CA SER A 44 15.06 -13.11 -7.61
C SER A 44 15.91 -14.26 -7.03
N LYS A 45 16.32 -14.18 -5.76
CA LYS A 45 17.13 -15.22 -5.11
C LYS A 45 16.21 -16.14 -4.28
N PRO A 46 16.36 -17.47 -4.37
CA PRO A 46 15.43 -18.42 -3.75
C PRO A 46 15.37 -18.37 -2.20
N ASN A 47 16.34 -17.72 -1.55
CA ASN A 47 16.45 -17.63 -0.08
C ASN A 47 16.36 -16.19 0.47
N THR A 48 15.75 -15.26 -0.25
CA THR A 48 15.61 -13.86 0.23
C THR A 48 14.19 -13.52 0.68
N ARG A 49 13.37 -14.55 1.00
CA ARG A 49 12.06 -14.29 1.61
C ARG A 49 12.24 -13.76 3.02
N LYS A 50 11.76 -12.54 3.25
CA LYS A 50 11.83 -11.87 4.55
C LYS A 50 10.48 -11.25 4.88
N THR A 51 10.24 -11.09 6.17
CA THR A 51 9.14 -10.26 6.67
C THR A 51 9.53 -8.81 6.42
N GLU A 52 8.75 -8.13 5.60
CA GLU A 52 8.90 -6.71 5.29
C GLU A 52 7.66 -5.97 5.76
N THR A 53 7.83 -4.68 6.08
CA THR A 53 6.69 -3.83 6.43
C THR A 53 6.10 -3.21 5.17
N GLU A 54 4.79 -3.40 4.99
CA GLU A 54 4.01 -2.80 3.92
C GLU A 54 2.97 -1.83 4.47
N ILE A 55 2.40 -1.06 3.56
CA ILE A 55 1.26 -0.20 3.82
C ILE A 55 0.06 -0.66 3.00
N LEU A 56 -1.10 -0.63 3.63
CA LEU A 56 -2.40 -0.67 2.98
C LEU A 56 -3.02 0.71 3.17
N ALA A 57 -3.02 1.50 2.10
CA ALA A 57 -3.64 2.82 2.06
C ALA A 57 -5.10 2.68 1.65
N VAL A 58 -6.04 3.18 2.46
CA VAL A 58 -7.49 3.08 2.20
C VAL A 58 -8.12 4.46 2.09
N LEU A 59 -8.83 4.72 1.00
CA LEU A 59 -9.67 5.89 0.79
C LEU A 59 -11.13 5.43 0.71
N LYS A 60 -11.99 5.97 1.57
CA LYS A 60 -13.41 5.61 1.64
C LYS A 60 -14.23 6.44 0.69
#